data_AF-A0A7X6D6N0-F1
#
_entry.id   AF-A0A7X6D6N0-F1
#
_cell.length_a   1.000
_cell.length_b   1.000
_cell.length_c   1.000
_cell.angle_alpha   90.00
_cell.angle_beta   90.00
_cell.angle_gamma   90.00
#
_symmetry.space_group_name_H-M   'P 1'
#
loop_
_entity.id
_entity.type
_entity.pdbx_description
1 polymer ?
#
loop_
_entity_poly.entity_id
_entity_poly.type
_entity_poly.pdbx_seq_one_letter_code
_entity_poly.pdbx_strand_id
1 'polypeptide(L)'
;MEESILSLKLKAYRVEHSLTQQDLAEILEVSDKSISKWELGKTYPSKKNIIKISELLNISMELLLLEEVVEDNQKEKRITKYVIPLLMVGIFVMIVFNFIHLKTIKNQSLQMNTQEKKLTQQQIELDKLYTYTVYIVLAPKTPYTDFKEYIEENYKVDSIHVRNESEYVLFTFHIESHNNDEVEFMFQEIKREAPNLESAEYWMTK
;
A
#
# COMPACT_ATOMS: atom_id res chain seq x y z
N MET A 1 35.53 40.49 -4.14
CA MET A 1 36.59 41.22 -3.42
C MET A 1 36.24 41.08 -1.97
N GLU A 2 37.07 40.39 -1.20
CA GLU A 2 36.83 40.16 0.23
C GLU A 2 37.18 41.41 1.01
N GLU A 3 36.22 41.93 1.78
CA GLU A 3 36.46 43.03 2.70
C GLU A 3 37.27 42.48 3.88
N SER A 4 38.49 43.00 4.09
CA SER A 4 39.29 42.61 5.26
C SER A 4 38.85 43.38 6.49
N ILE A 5 39.05 42.79 7.68
CA ILE A 5 38.83 43.48 8.97
C ILE A 5 39.58 44.81 8.99
N LEU A 6 40.80 44.84 8.44
CA LEU A 6 41.59 46.06 8.29
C LEU A 6 40.86 47.13 7.46
N SER A 7 40.34 46.77 6.28
CA SER A 7 39.65 47.71 5.39
C SER A 7 38.41 48.33 6.05
N LEU A 8 37.63 47.51 6.76
CA LEU A 8 36.43 47.93 7.47
C LEU A 8 36.76 48.85 8.65
N LYS A 9 37.70 48.45 9.51
CA LYS A 9 38.07 49.19 10.71
C LYS A 9 38.74 50.53 10.38
N LEU A 10 39.61 50.55 9.37
CA LEU A 10 40.29 51.77 8.93
C LEU A 10 39.30 52.80 8.38
N LYS A 11 38.36 52.36 7.54
CA LYS A 11 37.30 53.22 6.99
C LYS A 11 36.35 53.72 8.07
N ALA A 12 35.97 52.84 9.00
CA ALA A 12 35.08 53.20 10.12
C ALA A 12 35.71 54.30 10.99
N TYR A 13 36.97 54.13 11.40
CA TYR A 13 37.71 55.13 12.16
C TYR A 13 37.75 56.49 11.46
N ARG A 14 38.05 56.48 10.16
CA ARG A 14 38.09 57.70 9.34
C ARG A 14 36.75 58.45 9.37
N VAL A 15 35.65 57.72 9.21
CA VAL A 15 34.30 58.29 9.20
C VAL A 15 33.89 58.80 10.58
N GLU A 16 34.18 58.03 11.63
CA GLU A 16 33.89 58.40 13.03
C GLU A 16 34.61 59.69 13.45
N HIS A 17 35.84 59.88 12.98
CA HIS A 17 36.65 61.07 13.26
C HIS A 17 36.48 62.18 12.21
N SER A 18 35.52 62.04 11.30
CA SER A 18 35.23 63.01 10.23
C SER A 18 36.44 63.39 9.37
N LEU A 19 37.34 62.43 9.14
CA LEU A 19 38.56 62.61 8.37
C LEU A 19 38.30 62.34 6.87
N THR A 20 38.99 63.07 6.00
CA THR A 20 39.11 62.70 4.58
C THR A 20 40.17 61.61 4.40
N GLN A 21 40.20 60.94 3.25
CA GLN A 21 41.25 59.95 2.95
C GLN A 21 42.64 60.61 2.91
N GLN A 22 42.70 61.90 2.56
CA GLN A 22 43.93 62.68 2.61
C GLN A 22 44.37 62.94 4.06
N ASP A 23 43.45 63.35 4.94
CA ASP A 23 43.77 63.61 6.35
C ASP A 23 44.29 62.35 7.04
N LEU A 24 43.66 61.20 6.79
CA LEU A 24 44.13 59.92 7.33
C LEU A 24 45.49 59.49 6.72
N ALA A 25 45.73 59.83 5.45
CA ALA A 25 47.01 59.55 4.81
C ALA A 25 48.14 60.38 5.42
N GLU A 26 47.88 61.64 5.78
CA GLU A 26 48.81 62.51 6.49
C GLU A 26 49.13 61.95 7.89
N ILE A 27 48.12 61.51 8.64
CA ILE A 27 48.29 60.89 9.97
C ILE A 27 49.16 59.62 9.90
N LEU A 28 48.96 58.79 8.87
CA LEU A 28 49.70 57.53 8.72
C LEU A 28 51.02 57.68 7.95
N GLU A 29 51.33 58.89 7.45
CA GLU A 29 52.47 59.24 6.60
C GLU A 29 52.55 58.38 5.32
N VAL A 30 51.43 58.27 4.61
CA VAL A 30 51.29 57.48 3.39
C VAL A 30 50.57 58.29 2.31
N SER A 31 50.40 57.76 1.11
CA SER A 31 49.58 58.42 0.09
C SER A 31 48.09 58.16 0.31
N ASP A 32 47.26 59.16 0.00
CA ASP A 32 45.81 59.06 -0.13
C ASP A 32 45.37 57.85 -0.99
N LYS A 33 46.10 57.57 -2.07
CA LYS A 33 45.90 56.39 -2.92
C LYS A 33 46.11 55.07 -2.17
N SER A 34 47.02 55.03 -1.20
CA SER A 34 47.25 53.86 -0.35
C SER A 34 46.06 53.63 0.57
N ILE A 35 45.59 54.68 1.26
CA ILE A 35 44.38 54.64 2.09
C ILE A 35 43.18 54.17 1.26
N SER A 36 42.95 54.76 0.09
CA SER A 36 41.86 54.37 -0.81
C SER A 36 41.93 52.88 -1.19
N LYS A 37 43.12 52.37 -1.54
CA LYS A 37 43.29 50.95 -1.86
C LYS A 37 43.10 50.04 -0.66
N TRP A 38 43.51 50.45 0.54
CA TRP A 38 43.34 49.67 1.77
C TRP A 38 41.88 49.63 2.21
N GLU A 39 41.18 50.77 2.21
CA GLU A 39 39.74 50.84 2.51
C GLU A 39 38.88 50.05 1.49
N LEU A 40 39.36 49.92 0.25
CA LEU A 40 38.70 49.12 -0.80
C LEU A 40 39.13 47.64 -0.81
N GLY A 41 40.03 47.22 0.10
CA GLY A 41 40.57 45.86 0.13
C GLY A 41 41.38 45.46 -1.11
N LYS A 42 41.84 46.43 -1.92
CA LYS A 42 42.56 46.17 -3.19
C LYS A 42 44.02 45.79 -2.99
N THR A 43 44.62 46.25 -1.91
CA THR A 43 46.00 45.95 -1.53
C THR A 43 46.09 45.88 -0.02
N TYR A 44 47.06 45.16 0.51
CA TYR A 44 47.29 45.07 1.93
C TYR A 44 48.44 46.01 2.37
N PRO A 45 48.35 46.70 3.53
CA PRO A 45 49.45 47.54 4.01
C PRO A 45 50.71 46.73 4.32
N SER A 46 51.87 47.38 4.28
CA SER A 46 53.13 46.76 4.73
C SER A 46 53.11 46.51 6.24
N LYS A 47 53.96 45.61 6.74
CA LYS A 47 54.11 45.35 8.19
C LYS A 47 54.29 46.63 9.01
N LYS A 48 55.08 47.59 8.51
CA LYS A 48 55.29 48.89 9.15
C LYS A 48 53.98 49.68 9.27
N ASN A 49 53.17 49.68 8.22
CA ASN A 49 51.89 50.40 8.21
C ASN A 49 50.83 49.69 9.05
N ILE A 50 50.86 48.36 9.13
CA ILE A 50 49.97 47.59 10.02
C ILE A 50 50.23 47.97 11.48
N ILE A 51 51.49 48.14 11.90
CA ILE A 51 51.83 48.61 13.25
C ILE A 51 51.21 49.99 13.51
N LYS A 52 51.44 50.95 12.60
CA LYS A 52 50.86 52.31 12.71
C LYS A 52 49.33 52.29 12.78
N ILE A 53 48.69 51.47 11.95
CA ILE A 53 47.23 51.33 11.93
C ILE A 53 46.75 50.68 13.23
N SER A 54 47.47 49.68 13.75
CA SER A 54 47.13 49.01 15.01
C SER A 54 47.19 49.97 16.21
N GLU A 55 48.18 50.87 16.23
CA GLU A 55 48.33 51.91 17.24
C GLU A 55 47.25 52.99 17.10
N LEU A 56 46.98 53.46 15.88
CA LEU A 56 45.95 54.47 15.60
C LEU A 56 44.54 53.99 16.00
N LEU A 57 44.24 52.73 15.71
CA LEU A 57 42.95 52.10 15.97
C LEU A 57 42.85 51.48 17.37
N ASN A 58 43.95 51.44 18.12
CA ASN A 58 44.07 50.76 19.41
C ASN A 58 43.56 49.30 19.40
N ILE A 59 43.98 48.53 18.40
CA ILE A 59 43.63 47.11 18.22
C ILE A 59 44.89 46.27 17.99
N SER A 60 44.85 44.97 18.28
CA SER A 60 46.01 44.10 18.07
C SER A 60 46.32 43.91 16.58
N MET A 61 47.62 43.82 16.24
CA MET A 61 48.05 43.50 14.88
C MET A 61 47.49 42.15 14.40
N GLU A 62 47.34 41.19 15.29
CA GLU A 62 46.75 39.88 15.00
C GLU A 62 45.31 40.01 14.53
N LEU A 63 44.52 40.89 15.15
CA LEU A 63 43.15 41.18 14.71
C LEU A 63 43.10 41.85 13.33
N LEU A 64 44.07 42.70 13.01
CA LEU A 64 44.16 43.31 11.69
C LEU A 64 44.53 42.30 10.61
N LEU A 65 45.42 41.35 10.94
CA LEU A 65 45.91 40.28 10.07
C LEU A 65 44.95 39.10 9.92
N LEU A 66 43.90 39.04 10.72
CA LEU A 66 42.79 38.12 10.54
C LEU A 66 42.04 38.52 9.26
N GLU A 67 42.38 37.86 8.15
CA GLU A 67 41.42 37.68 7.07
C GLU A 67 40.25 36.91 7.68
N GLU A 68 39.07 37.52 7.70
CA GLU A 68 37.87 36.85 8.19
C GLU A 68 37.79 35.48 7.53
N VAL A 69 37.73 34.42 8.33
CA VAL A 69 37.26 33.13 7.84
C VAL A 69 35.81 33.42 7.47
N VAL A 70 35.57 33.81 6.22
CA VAL A 70 34.24 33.88 5.66
C VAL A 70 33.66 32.49 5.92
N GLU A 71 32.77 32.38 6.89
CA GLU A 71 32.06 31.13 7.14
C GLU A 71 31.56 30.66 5.79
N ASP A 72 32.00 29.47 5.40
CA ASP A 72 31.92 28.91 4.06
C ASP A 72 30.44 28.74 3.67
N ASN A 73 29.82 29.85 3.26
CA ASN A 73 28.47 29.96 2.71
C ASN A 73 28.35 29.11 1.43
N GLN A 74 29.45 28.60 0.88
CA GLN A 74 29.40 27.66 -0.24
C GLN A 74 29.06 26.25 0.21
N LYS A 75 29.42 25.83 1.44
CA LYS A 75 28.97 24.53 1.98
C LYS A 75 27.45 24.49 2.17
N GLU A 76 26.86 25.52 2.77
CA GLU A 76 25.40 25.59 2.94
C GLU A 76 24.66 25.67 1.59
N LYS A 77 25.18 26.44 0.63
CA LYS A 77 24.63 26.48 -0.73
C LYS A 77 24.79 25.15 -1.48
N ARG A 78 25.85 24.37 -1.23
CA ARG A 78 26.04 23.04 -1.83
C ARG A 78 25.06 22.02 -1.24
N ILE A 79 24.87 22.03 0.08
CA ILE A 79 23.93 21.13 0.76
C ILE A 79 22.51 21.36 0.22
N THR A 80 22.04 22.60 0.22
CA THR A 80 20.69 22.93 -0.27
C THR A 80 20.50 22.62 -1.76
N LYS A 81 21.51 22.85 -2.61
CA LYS A 81 21.45 22.58 -4.05
C LYS A 81 21.30 21.11 -4.41
N TYR A 82 21.88 20.18 -3.64
CA TYR A 82 21.90 18.76 -3.99
C TYR A 82 21.06 17.87 -3.05
N VAL A 83 20.98 18.20 -1.75
CA VAL A 83 20.27 17.37 -0.76
C VAL A 83 18.76 17.51 -0.91
N ILE A 84 18.24 18.71 -1.12
CA ILE A 84 16.80 18.94 -1.31
C ILE A 84 16.25 18.17 -2.52
N PRO A 85 16.82 18.28 -3.74
CA PRO A 85 16.31 17.50 -4.87
C PRO A 85 16.47 15.99 -4.66
N LEU A 86 17.54 15.53 -3.98
CA LEU A 86 17.70 14.12 -3.64
C LEU A 86 16.58 13.61 -2.71
N LEU A 87 16.22 14.38 -1.68
CA LEU A 87 15.10 14.05 -0.79
C LEU A 87 13.76 14.07 -1.55
N MET A 88 13.55 15.03 -2.45
CA MET A 88 12.33 15.10 -3.28
C MET A 88 12.18 13.86 -4.18
N VAL A 89 13.28 13.38 -4.76
CA VAL A 89 13.29 12.13 -5.52
C VAL A 89 12.94 10.94 -4.61
N GLY A 90 13.50 10.87 -3.40
CA GLY A 90 13.16 9.82 -2.44
C GLY A 90 11.68 9.80 -2.06
N ILE A 91 11.10 10.97 -1.76
CA ILE A 91 9.66 11.13 -1.45
C ILE A 91 8.83 10.70 -2.66
N PHE A 92 9.21 11.12 -3.86
CA PHE A 92 8.51 10.75 -5.09
C PHE A 92 8.49 9.23 -5.30
N VAL A 93 9.64 8.56 -5.13
CA VAL A 93 9.73 7.09 -5.22
C VAL A 93 8.83 6.43 -4.18
N MET A 94 8.80 6.96 -2.95
CA MET A 94 7.95 6.44 -1.87
C MET A 94 6.46 6.60 -2.17
N ILE A 95 6.04 7.69 -2.81
CA ILE A 95 4.65 7.90 -3.26
C ILE A 95 4.28 6.91 -4.36
N VAL A 96 5.15 6.72 -5.35
CA VAL A 96 4.94 5.74 -6.43
C VAL A 96 4.80 4.33 -5.86
N PHE A 97 5.68 3.96 -4.93
CA PHE A 97 5.61 2.67 -4.26
C PHE A 97 4.30 2.50 -3.48
N ASN A 98 3.88 3.53 -2.73
CA ASN A 98 2.59 3.53 -2.04
C ASN A 98 1.42 3.34 -3.00
N PHE A 99 1.43 4.00 -4.15
CA PHE A 99 0.36 3.86 -5.15
C PHE A 99 0.28 2.43 -5.72
N ILE A 100 1.43 1.82 -6.02
CA ILE A 100 1.52 0.42 -6.46
C ILE A 100 0.97 -0.51 -5.37
N HIS A 101 1.36 -0.28 -4.12
CA HIS A 101 0.91 -1.08 -2.98
C HIS A 101 -0.62 -0.99 -2.78
N LEU A 102 -1.18 0.23 -2.84
CA LEU A 102 -2.64 0.45 -2.75
C LEU A 102 -3.40 -0.26 -3.88
N LYS A 103 -2.88 -0.19 -5.11
CA LYS A 103 -3.47 -0.89 -6.25
C LYS A 103 -3.43 -2.42 -6.04
N THR A 104 -2.34 -2.93 -5.47
CA THR A 104 -2.18 -4.35 -5.17
C THR A 104 -3.18 -4.82 -4.13
N ILE A 105 -3.33 -4.10 -3.01
CA ILE A 105 -4.33 -4.39 -1.97
C ILE A 105 -5.74 -4.39 -2.56
N LYS A 106 -6.09 -3.37 -3.36
CA LYS A 106 -7.42 -3.28 -3.97
C LYS A 106 -7.69 -4.44 -4.93
N ASN A 107 -6.69 -4.90 -5.66
CA ASN A 107 -6.84 -6.05 -6.55
C ASN A 107 -7.05 -7.35 -5.76
N GLN A 108 -6.29 -7.54 -4.68
CA GLN A 108 -6.46 -8.69 -3.78
C GLN A 108 -7.85 -8.71 -3.13
N SER A 109 -8.35 -7.56 -2.64
CA SER A 109 -9.69 -7.51 -2.06
C SER A 109 -10.79 -7.81 -3.07
N LEU A 110 -10.63 -7.38 -4.34
CA LEU A 110 -11.56 -7.72 -5.41
C LEU A 110 -11.59 -9.23 -5.70
N GLN A 111 -10.42 -9.87 -5.70
CA GLN A 111 -10.30 -11.32 -5.88
C GLN A 111 -10.95 -12.07 -4.72
N MET A 112 -10.70 -11.65 -3.47
CA MET A 112 -11.31 -12.23 -2.27
C MET A 112 -12.84 -12.14 -2.32
N ASN A 113 -13.40 -10.96 -2.61
CA ASN A 113 -14.85 -10.78 -2.71
C ASN A 113 -15.48 -11.65 -3.82
N THR A 114 -14.73 -11.89 -4.90
CA THR A 114 -15.19 -12.78 -5.99
C THR A 114 -15.19 -14.24 -5.55
N GLN A 115 -14.18 -14.67 -4.79
CA GLN A 115 -14.13 -16.01 -4.22
C GLN A 115 -15.24 -16.21 -3.20
N GLU A 116 -15.42 -15.27 -2.28
CA GLU A 116 -16.48 -15.32 -1.26
C GLU A 116 -17.85 -15.52 -1.91
N LYS A 117 -18.19 -14.74 -2.94
CA LYS A 117 -19.44 -14.92 -3.71
C LYS A 117 -19.57 -16.31 -4.32
N LYS A 118 -18.48 -16.88 -4.85
CA LYS A 118 -18.49 -18.25 -5.41
C LYS A 118 -18.72 -19.29 -4.32
N LEU A 119 -18.07 -19.15 -3.17
CA LEU A 119 -18.26 -20.04 -2.02
C LEU A 119 -19.70 -19.94 -1.51
N THR A 120 -20.25 -18.73 -1.36
CA THR A 120 -21.65 -18.53 -0.97
C THR A 120 -22.60 -19.20 -1.96
N GLN A 121 -22.37 -19.03 -3.28
CA GLN A 121 -23.21 -19.67 -4.28
C GLN A 121 -23.10 -21.20 -4.22
N GLN A 122 -21.90 -21.73 -4.04
CA GLN A 122 -21.67 -23.16 -3.92
C GLN A 122 -22.36 -23.73 -2.67
N GLN A 123 -22.31 -23.01 -1.55
CA GLN A 123 -23.02 -23.40 -0.33
C GLN A 123 -24.54 -23.41 -0.56
N ILE A 124 -25.08 -22.38 -1.22
CA ILE A 124 -26.50 -22.34 -1.59
C ILE A 124 -26.89 -23.54 -2.46
N GLU A 125 -26.06 -23.92 -3.44
CA GLU A 125 -26.33 -25.11 -4.27
C GLU A 125 -26.27 -26.41 -3.46
N LEU A 126 -25.34 -26.54 -2.50
CA LEU A 126 -25.24 -27.72 -1.63
C LEU A 126 -26.42 -27.83 -0.66
N ASP A 127 -26.94 -26.70 -0.19
CA ASP A 127 -28.07 -26.65 0.74
C ASP A 127 -29.43 -26.86 0.06
N LYS A 128 -29.50 -26.85 -1.29
CA LYS A 128 -30.75 -27.16 -2.00
C LYS A 128 -31.14 -28.60 -1.73
N LEU A 129 -32.42 -28.78 -1.42
CA LEU A 129 -33.04 -30.08 -1.25
C LEU A 129 -34.10 -30.22 -2.33
N TYR A 130 -33.98 -31.26 -3.15
CA TYR A 130 -34.88 -31.56 -4.24
C TYR A 130 -35.75 -32.75 -3.85
N THR A 131 -37.03 -32.67 -4.16
CA THR A 131 -37.97 -33.77 -4.00
C THR A 131 -38.10 -34.53 -5.30
N TYR A 132 -38.02 -35.85 -5.25
CA TYR A 132 -38.17 -36.74 -6.40
C TYR A 132 -39.38 -37.63 -6.20
N THR A 133 -40.17 -37.80 -7.24
CA THR A 133 -41.22 -38.81 -7.25
C THR A 133 -40.64 -40.11 -7.79
N VAL A 134 -40.87 -41.21 -7.07
CA VAL A 134 -40.43 -42.54 -7.46
C VAL A 134 -41.65 -43.40 -7.75
N TYR A 135 -41.64 -44.04 -8.92
CA TYR A 135 -42.55 -45.12 -9.30
C TYR A 135 -41.81 -46.44 -9.32
N ILE A 136 -42.36 -47.42 -8.60
CA ILE A 136 -41.91 -48.82 -8.65
C ILE A 136 -43.10 -49.69 -9.04
N VAL A 137 -42.94 -50.46 -10.11
CA VAL A 137 -43.95 -51.40 -10.62
C VAL A 137 -43.45 -52.81 -10.37
N LEU A 138 -44.20 -53.56 -9.56
CA LEU A 138 -43.91 -54.95 -9.25
C LEU A 138 -44.92 -55.85 -9.97
N ALA A 139 -44.50 -57.10 -10.25
CA ALA A 139 -45.36 -58.12 -10.83
C ALA A 139 -46.64 -58.35 -10.01
N PRO A 140 -47.76 -58.76 -10.63
CA PRO A 140 -49.03 -58.95 -9.93
C PRO A 140 -48.93 -59.99 -8.83
N LYS A 141 -49.71 -59.81 -7.75
CA LYS A 141 -49.73 -60.67 -6.54
C LYS A 141 -48.40 -60.75 -5.79
N THR A 142 -47.44 -59.87 -6.07
CA THR A 142 -46.19 -59.79 -5.32
C THR A 142 -46.44 -59.32 -3.89
N PRO A 143 -46.00 -60.06 -2.85
CA PRO A 143 -46.00 -59.56 -1.48
C PRO A 143 -45.05 -58.38 -1.34
N TYR A 144 -45.50 -57.31 -0.69
CA TYR A 144 -44.78 -56.03 -0.70
C TYR A 144 -44.65 -55.36 0.68
N THR A 145 -45.11 -56.01 1.75
CA THR A 145 -45.07 -55.44 3.11
C THR A 145 -43.64 -55.17 3.56
N ASP A 146 -42.74 -56.16 3.44
CA ASP A 146 -41.33 -56.03 3.85
C ASP A 146 -40.60 -54.96 3.03
N PHE A 147 -40.90 -54.88 1.73
CA PHE A 147 -40.34 -53.83 0.86
C PHE A 147 -40.86 -52.45 1.26
N LYS A 148 -42.15 -52.33 1.61
CA LYS A 148 -42.72 -51.07 2.09
C LYS A 148 -42.04 -50.62 3.39
N GLU A 149 -41.88 -51.53 4.35
CA GLU A 149 -41.21 -51.25 5.63
C GLU A 149 -39.74 -50.84 5.41
N TYR A 150 -39.02 -51.56 4.53
CA TYR A 150 -37.66 -51.18 4.14
C TYR A 150 -37.57 -49.73 3.64
N ILE A 151 -38.51 -49.29 2.79
CA ILE A 151 -38.52 -47.92 2.29
C ILE A 151 -38.79 -46.90 3.41
N GLU A 152 -39.73 -47.20 4.31
CA GLU A 152 -40.08 -46.33 5.45
C GLU A 152 -38.94 -46.21 6.49
N GLU A 153 -38.13 -47.26 6.66
CA GLU A 153 -37.01 -47.27 7.61
C GLU A 153 -35.74 -46.61 7.07
N ASN A 154 -35.46 -46.74 5.77
CA ASN A 154 -34.18 -46.35 5.19
C ASN A 154 -34.21 -45.01 4.45
N TYR A 155 -35.40 -44.49 4.12
CA TYR A 155 -35.55 -43.24 3.39
C TYR A 155 -36.51 -42.30 4.11
N LYS A 156 -36.25 -41.00 4.00
CA LYS A 156 -37.16 -39.98 4.52
C LYS A 156 -38.32 -39.80 3.54
N VAL A 157 -39.44 -40.44 3.83
CA VAL A 157 -40.62 -40.49 2.97
C VAL A 157 -41.86 -40.03 3.76
N ASP A 158 -42.58 -39.03 3.26
CA ASP A 158 -43.78 -38.52 3.93
C ASP A 158 -44.96 -39.50 3.88
N SER A 159 -45.15 -40.15 2.72
CA SER A 159 -46.14 -41.22 2.56
C SER A 159 -45.80 -42.09 1.35
N ILE A 160 -46.12 -43.38 1.46
CA ILE A 160 -46.05 -44.34 0.37
C ILE A 160 -47.47 -44.70 -0.05
N HIS A 161 -47.83 -44.37 -1.29
CA HIS A 161 -49.06 -44.80 -1.91
C HIS A 161 -48.83 -46.12 -2.65
N VAL A 162 -49.59 -47.16 -2.28
CA VAL A 162 -49.54 -48.47 -2.94
C VAL A 162 -50.89 -48.75 -3.59
N ARG A 163 -50.87 -49.07 -4.89
CA ARG A 163 -52.03 -49.49 -5.66
C ARG A 163 -51.83 -50.92 -6.11
N ASN A 164 -52.67 -51.83 -5.61
CA ASN A 164 -52.63 -53.24 -5.94
C ASN A 164 -53.71 -53.56 -6.98
N GLU A 165 -53.32 -53.60 -8.24
CA GLU A 165 -54.20 -53.91 -9.38
C GLU A 165 -54.09 -55.38 -9.77
N SER A 166 -55.01 -55.86 -10.61
CA SER A 166 -54.99 -57.24 -11.09
C SER A 166 -53.73 -57.59 -11.90
N GLU A 167 -53.12 -56.59 -12.54
CA GLU A 167 -51.99 -56.76 -13.46
C GLU A 167 -50.64 -56.31 -12.89
N TYR A 168 -50.62 -55.52 -11.80
CA TYR A 168 -49.37 -55.01 -11.20
C TYR A 168 -49.59 -54.49 -9.78
N VAL A 169 -48.50 -54.28 -9.05
CA VAL A 169 -48.49 -53.48 -7.82
C VAL A 169 -47.66 -52.22 -8.06
N LEU A 170 -48.27 -51.04 -7.93
CA LEU A 170 -47.61 -49.76 -8.12
C LEU A 170 -47.35 -49.08 -6.77
N PHE A 171 -46.09 -48.73 -6.55
CA PHE A 171 -45.65 -47.87 -5.47
C PHE A 171 -45.42 -46.46 -6.01
N THR A 172 -45.86 -45.46 -5.25
CA THR A 172 -45.61 -44.05 -5.50
C THR A 172 -45.21 -43.39 -4.20
N PHE A 173 -44.05 -42.76 -4.17
CA PHE A 173 -43.57 -42.06 -2.99
C PHE A 173 -42.58 -40.96 -3.37
N HIS A 174 -42.29 -40.10 -2.39
CA HIS A 174 -41.38 -38.97 -2.56
C HIS A 174 -40.14 -39.14 -1.70
N ILE A 175 -38.96 -38.93 -2.29
CA ILE A 175 -37.69 -38.91 -1.57
C ILE A 175 -37.02 -37.55 -1.76
N GLU A 176 -36.30 -37.12 -0.74
CA GLU A 176 -35.55 -35.87 -0.74
C GLU A 176 -34.06 -36.15 -0.98
N SER A 177 -33.41 -35.35 -1.82
CA SER A 177 -31.97 -35.45 -2.08
C SER A 177 -31.36 -34.11 -2.46
N HIS A 178 -30.10 -33.92 -2.09
CA HIS A 178 -29.34 -32.69 -2.35
C HIS A 178 -28.81 -32.59 -3.78
N ASN A 179 -28.64 -33.72 -4.47
CA ASN A 179 -28.10 -33.73 -5.84
C ASN A 179 -28.52 -34.97 -6.63
N ASN A 180 -28.29 -34.95 -7.95
CA ASN A 180 -28.70 -36.04 -8.84
C ASN A 180 -27.93 -37.36 -8.58
N ASP A 181 -26.70 -37.29 -8.09
CA ASP A 181 -25.87 -38.49 -7.88
C ASP A 181 -26.36 -39.29 -6.65
N GLU A 182 -26.75 -38.57 -5.60
CA GLU A 182 -27.31 -39.15 -4.37
C GLU A 182 -28.67 -39.81 -4.64
N VAL A 183 -29.59 -39.14 -5.35
CA VAL A 183 -30.88 -39.77 -5.69
C VAL A 183 -30.71 -40.97 -6.62
N GLU A 184 -29.77 -40.94 -7.56
CA GLU A 184 -29.49 -42.08 -8.43
C GLU A 184 -29.00 -43.27 -7.61
N PHE A 185 -28.09 -43.04 -6.65
CA PHE A 185 -27.64 -44.09 -5.73
C PHE A 185 -28.79 -44.68 -4.92
N MET A 186 -29.62 -43.85 -4.30
CA MET A 186 -30.81 -44.29 -3.56
C MET A 186 -31.76 -45.08 -4.47
N PHE A 187 -31.99 -44.62 -5.69
CA PHE A 187 -32.89 -45.27 -6.64
C PHE A 187 -32.39 -46.64 -7.08
N GLN A 188 -31.08 -46.82 -7.30
CA GLN A 188 -30.52 -48.13 -7.62
C GLN A 188 -30.64 -49.10 -6.44
N GLU A 189 -30.45 -48.63 -5.22
CA GLU A 189 -30.65 -49.43 -4.01
C GLU A 189 -32.11 -49.87 -3.86
N ILE A 190 -33.05 -48.94 -4.02
CA ILE A 190 -34.49 -49.22 -4.02
C ILE A 190 -34.86 -50.29 -5.06
N LYS A 191 -34.31 -50.19 -6.28
CA LYS A 191 -34.53 -51.19 -7.33
C LYS A 191 -33.97 -52.55 -6.97
N ARG A 192 -32.83 -52.60 -6.30
CA ARG A 192 -32.19 -53.86 -5.91
C ARG A 192 -33.02 -54.62 -4.87
N GLU A 193 -33.62 -53.90 -3.94
CA GLU A 193 -34.46 -54.48 -2.87
C GLU A 193 -35.92 -54.72 -3.30
N ALA A 194 -36.35 -54.19 -4.46
CA ALA A 194 -37.70 -54.34 -4.97
C ALA A 194 -38.00 -55.79 -5.44
N PRO A 195 -38.98 -56.50 -4.83
CA PRO A 195 -39.27 -57.88 -5.18
C PRO A 195 -40.04 -57.98 -6.51
N ASN A 196 -39.64 -58.90 -7.39
CA ASN A 196 -40.27 -59.10 -8.71
C ASN A 196 -40.49 -57.79 -9.49
N LEU A 197 -39.47 -56.93 -9.49
CA LEU A 197 -39.50 -55.64 -10.18
C LEU A 197 -39.73 -55.81 -11.68
N GLU A 198 -40.74 -55.11 -12.22
CA GLU A 198 -41.00 -55.05 -13.67
C GLU A 198 -40.46 -53.75 -14.29
N SER A 199 -40.71 -52.62 -13.63
CA SER A 199 -40.17 -51.33 -14.04
C SER A 199 -40.04 -50.37 -12.87
N ALA A 200 -39.15 -49.40 -13.02
CA ALA A 200 -38.90 -48.36 -12.03
C ALA A 200 -38.54 -47.08 -12.75
N GLU A 201 -39.11 -45.96 -12.33
CA GLU A 201 -38.80 -44.63 -12.85
C GLU A 201 -38.79 -43.61 -11.72
N TYR A 202 -37.97 -42.57 -11.87
CA TYR A 202 -38.03 -41.41 -10.99
C TYR A 202 -37.84 -40.13 -11.79
N TRP A 203 -38.40 -39.04 -11.29
CA TRP A 203 -38.14 -37.70 -11.83
C TRP A 203 -38.23 -36.68 -10.72
N MET A 204 -37.52 -35.56 -10.91
CA MET A 204 -37.57 -34.43 -9.99
C MET A 204 -38.96 -33.79 -10.02
N THR A 205 -39.57 -33.65 -8.85
CA THR A 205 -40.82 -32.92 -8.66
C THR A 205 -40.52 -31.43 -8.62
N LYS A 206 -41.30 -30.63 -9.36
CA LYS A 206 -41.14 -29.18 -9.45
C LYS A 206 -41.63 -28.44 -8.22
#